data_AF-A0A7S0X2T9-F1
#
_entry.id   AF-A0A7S0X2T9-F1
#
_cell.length_a   1.000
_cell.length_b   1.000
_cell.length_c   1.000
_cell.angle_alpha   90.00
_cell.angle_beta   90.00
_cell.angle_gamma   90.00
#
_symmetry.space_group_name_H-M   'P 1'
#
loop_
_entity.id
_entity.type
_entity.pdbx_description
1 polymer ?
#
loop_
_entity_poly.entity_id
_entity_poly.type
_entity_poly.pdbx_seq_one_letter_code
_entity_poly.pdbx_strand_id
1 'polypeptide(L)'
;DFPAAAPQPTLTPPHAPRRTRQGMIVTVRCPFRVVAPSATSRARSSASSAALSPSSARSPVDSSTRLGFRPAPRLPTLYRTKGGMGSGGISTAGNSSTSARAANRTDVEPPIAGMWLGESWPSPELLARDFTIPTNPIRWSLALDPSGVTAVSAFGAGFFDDSADIPGQNVLWFTLRGTFDATTREVKLTKKYERPAPEGIEVEYLGKLHALNGKPEITGTWVNASGGSDGTFSCVLQEGPPRGGG
;
A
#
# COMPACT_ATOMS: atom_id res chain seq x y z
N ASP A 1 63.13 -5.19 51.16
CA ASP A 1 62.56 -5.41 49.82
C ASP A 1 61.48 -6.48 49.84
N PHE A 2 60.23 -6.05 49.96
CA PHE A 2 59.04 -6.86 49.68
C PHE A 2 58.39 -6.28 48.42
N PRO A 3 58.06 -7.08 47.40
CA PRO A 3 57.47 -6.54 46.18
C PRO A 3 56.01 -6.12 46.43
N ALA A 4 55.65 -4.95 45.91
CA ALA A 4 54.32 -4.39 45.96
C ALA A 4 53.31 -5.29 45.22
N ALA A 5 52.20 -5.61 45.89
CA ALA A 5 51.12 -6.41 45.34
C ALA A 5 50.42 -5.68 44.19
N ALA A 6 50.24 -6.38 43.07
CA ALA A 6 49.52 -5.88 41.91
C ALA A 6 48.01 -5.69 42.20
N PRO A 7 47.35 -4.67 41.62
CA PRO A 7 45.93 -4.42 41.81
C PRO A 7 45.08 -5.53 41.15
N GLN A 8 44.14 -6.07 41.91
CA GLN A 8 43.18 -7.09 41.47
C GLN A 8 42.14 -6.47 40.52
N PRO A 9 41.75 -7.16 39.43
CA PRO A 9 40.73 -6.69 38.51
C PRO A 9 39.34 -6.71 39.16
N THR A 10 38.62 -5.60 39.07
CA THR A 10 37.26 -5.44 39.58
C THR A 10 36.28 -6.22 38.69
N LEU A 11 35.70 -7.28 39.23
CA LEU A 11 34.63 -8.05 38.59
C LEU A 11 33.33 -7.22 38.60
N THR A 12 32.93 -6.70 37.43
CA THR A 12 31.59 -6.15 37.21
C THR A 12 30.54 -7.27 37.27
N PRO A 13 29.43 -7.11 38.02
CA PRO A 13 28.39 -8.12 38.10
C PRO A 13 27.61 -8.25 36.78
N PRO A 14 27.13 -9.45 36.42
CA PRO A 14 26.35 -9.67 35.21
C PRO A 14 25.00 -8.95 35.29
N HIS A 15 24.69 -8.21 34.22
CA HIS A 15 23.40 -7.58 34.01
C HIS A 15 22.27 -8.61 34.09
N ALA A 16 21.32 -8.39 35.01
CA ALA A 16 20.10 -9.18 35.11
C ALA A 16 19.27 -9.09 33.80
N PRO A 17 18.73 -10.20 33.29
CA PRO A 17 17.87 -10.18 32.11
C PRO A 17 16.57 -9.40 32.42
N ARG A 18 16.29 -8.40 31.58
CA ARG A 18 15.02 -7.66 31.58
C ARG A 18 13.87 -8.65 31.41
N ARG A 19 12.91 -8.62 32.33
CA ARG A 19 11.62 -9.31 32.24
C ARG A 19 10.96 -9.03 30.88
N THR A 20 10.91 -10.04 30.02
CA THR A 20 9.97 -10.13 28.90
C THR A 20 8.56 -10.11 29.49
N ARG A 21 7.77 -9.10 29.11
CA ARG A 21 6.31 -9.12 29.33
C ARG A 21 5.76 -10.24 28.46
N GLN A 22 5.21 -11.26 29.11
CA GLN A 22 4.32 -12.24 28.47
C GLN A 22 3.17 -11.49 27.82
N GLY A 23 3.24 -11.35 26.49
CA GLY A 23 2.11 -10.98 25.67
C GLY A 23 1.10 -12.12 25.74
N MET A 24 -0.04 -11.84 26.35
CA MET A 24 -1.19 -12.73 26.39
C MET A 24 -1.72 -12.84 24.95
N ILE A 25 -1.46 -13.96 24.28
CA ILE A 25 -2.08 -14.28 23.00
C ILE A 25 -3.56 -14.50 23.28
N VAL A 26 -4.38 -13.50 22.99
CA VAL A 26 -5.84 -13.63 22.97
C VAL A 26 -6.19 -14.24 21.62
N THR A 27 -6.40 -15.56 21.59
CA THR A 27 -6.96 -16.25 20.43
C THR A 27 -8.41 -15.82 20.26
N VAL A 28 -8.65 -14.81 19.43
CA VAL A 28 -10.00 -14.46 18.98
C VAL A 28 -10.46 -15.55 18.02
N ARG A 29 -11.26 -16.50 18.53
CA ARG A 29 -11.97 -17.47 17.69
C ARG A 29 -13.12 -16.76 16.97
N CYS A 30 -12.88 -16.32 15.74
CA CYS A 30 -13.96 -15.97 14.82
C CYS A 30 -14.66 -17.27 14.36
N PRO A 31 -15.97 -17.45 14.59
CA PRO A 31 -16.69 -18.59 14.05
C PRO A 31 -16.93 -18.38 12.54
N PHE A 32 -16.05 -18.90 11.69
CA PHE A 32 -16.30 -18.96 10.25
C PHE A 32 -17.27 -20.12 9.97
N ARG A 33 -18.49 -19.77 9.57
CA ARG A 33 -19.50 -20.73 9.09
C ARG A 33 -19.25 -21.01 7.61
N VAL A 34 -18.54 -22.09 7.31
CA VAL A 34 -18.38 -22.59 5.95
C VAL A 34 -19.73 -23.13 5.47
N VAL A 35 -20.38 -22.42 4.55
CA VAL A 35 -21.53 -22.96 3.80
C VAL A 35 -20.98 -23.70 2.60
N ALA A 36 -21.06 -25.03 2.64
CA ALA A 36 -20.67 -25.89 1.53
C ALA A 36 -21.63 -25.71 0.34
N PRO A 37 -21.14 -25.63 -0.91
CA PRO A 37 -22.01 -25.73 -2.07
C PRO A 37 -22.40 -27.19 -2.33
N SER A 38 -23.71 -27.45 -2.37
CA SER A 38 -24.30 -28.73 -2.78
C SER A 38 -23.94 -29.04 -4.23
N ALA A 39 -23.15 -30.10 -4.42
CA ALA A 39 -22.83 -30.65 -5.73
C ALA A 39 -24.00 -31.50 -6.25
N THR A 40 -24.63 -31.05 -7.34
CA THR A 40 -25.57 -31.87 -8.11
C THR A 40 -24.84 -32.43 -9.33
N SER A 41 -24.62 -33.75 -9.31
CA SER A 41 -24.06 -34.50 -10.44
C SER A 41 -25.09 -34.69 -11.57
N ARG A 42 -24.64 -34.59 -12.82
CA ARG A 42 -25.09 -35.40 -13.98
C ARG A 42 -24.09 -35.14 -15.13
N ALA A 43 -23.24 -36.11 -15.43
CA ALA A 43 -23.41 -37.16 -16.44
C ALA A 43 -23.26 -36.64 -17.88
N ARG A 44 -22.22 -37.11 -18.60
CA ARG A 44 -22.23 -38.24 -19.56
C ARG A 44 -21.25 -38.02 -20.73
N SER A 45 -20.44 -39.06 -21.02
CA SER A 45 -19.95 -39.54 -22.35
C SER A 45 -19.20 -38.55 -23.28
N SER A 46 -18.21 -38.90 -24.10
CA SER A 46 -17.56 -40.16 -24.52
C SER A 46 -16.43 -39.77 -25.48
N ALA A 47 -15.34 -40.54 -25.46
CA ALA A 47 -14.39 -40.87 -26.53
C ALA A 47 -14.17 -39.92 -27.74
N SER A 48 -12.92 -39.53 -27.97
CA SER A 48 -12.22 -39.89 -29.21
C SER A 48 -10.71 -39.60 -29.15
N SER A 49 -9.96 -40.65 -29.46
CA SER A 49 -8.53 -40.66 -29.74
C SER A 49 -8.19 -39.90 -31.03
N ALA A 50 -7.10 -39.16 -31.05
CA ALA A 50 -6.25 -39.02 -32.24
C ALA A 50 -4.85 -38.57 -31.81
N ALA A 51 -3.89 -39.47 -32.00
CA ALA A 51 -2.46 -39.22 -31.90
C ALA A 51 -1.98 -38.48 -33.15
N LEU A 52 -1.19 -37.43 -32.99
CA LEU A 52 -0.30 -36.91 -34.03
C LEU A 52 0.98 -36.34 -33.39
N SER A 53 2.10 -36.72 -33.99
CA SER A 53 3.50 -36.59 -33.58
C SER A 53 4.04 -35.17 -33.48
N PRO A 54 5.09 -34.89 -32.67
CA PRO A 54 5.90 -33.68 -32.84
C PRO A 54 7.12 -33.95 -33.73
N SER A 55 7.20 -33.22 -34.84
CA SER A 55 8.37 -33.13 -35.70
C SER A 55 9.29 -32.01 -35.22
N SER A 56 10.57 -32.35 -35.05
CA SER A 56 11.70 -31.45 -34.78
C SER A 56 11.89 -30.39 -35.87
N ALA A 57 12.20 -29.15 -35.50
CA ALA A 57 13.19 -28.32 -36.21
C ALA A 57 13.48 -26.97 -35.51
N ARG A 58 14.77 -26.77 -35.21
CA ARG A 58 15.58 -25.55 -35.41
C ARG A 58 15.31 -24.28 -34.58
N SER A 59 16.25 -24.01 -33.67
CA SER A 59 16.78 -22.67 -33.33
C SER A 59 17.56 -22.05 -34.51
N PRO A 60 18.24 -20.89 -34.39
CA PRO A 60 18.05 -19.69 -33.55
C PRO A 60 18.02 -18.41 -34.41
N VAL A 61 17.50 -17.28 -33.91
CA VAL A 61 17.85 -15.96 -34.48
C VAL A 61 18.13 -14.97 -33.36
N ASP A 62 19.41 -14.64 -33.30
CA ASP A 62 20.05 -13.59 -32.52
C ASP A 62 19.62 -12.21 -33.06
N SER A 63 19.33 -11.26 -32.19
CA SER A 63 19.04 -9.87 -32.56
C SER A 63 19.41 -8.95 -31.41
N SER A 64 20.72 -8.76 -31.23
CA SER A 64 21.31 -7.68 -30.45
C SER A 64 20.76 -6.33 -30.92
N THR A 65 19.91 -5.73 -30.09
CA THR A 65 19.32 -4.42 -30.32
C THR A 65 20.25 -3.33 -29.76
N ARG A 66 20.67 -2.44 -30.65
CA ARG A 66 21.47 -1.24 -30.38
C ARG A 66 20.81 -0.35 -29.31
N LEU A 67 21.53 -0.11 -28.22
CA LEU A 67 21.23 0.96 -27.26
C LEU A 67 21.61 2.32 -27.89
N GLY A 68 20.59 3.06 -28.33
CA GLY A 68 20.71 4.48 -28.67
C GLY A 68 20.62 5.33 -27.41
N PHE A 69 21.75 5.90 -26.99
CA PHE A 69 21.79 6.97 -25.99
C PHE A 69 21.03 8.20 -26.50
N ARG A 70 20.00 8.63 -25.76
CA ARG A 70 19.37 9.95 -25.90
C ARG A 70 19.76 10.83 -24.70
N PRO A 71 20.30 12.05 -24.90
CA PRO A 71 20.51 12.99 -23.81
C PRO A 71 19.19 13.63 -23.36
N ALA A 72 19.10 13.88 -22.06
CA ALA A 72 17.92 14.41 -21.35
C ALA A 72 17.57 15.87 -21.73
N PRO A 73 16.29 16.26 -21.65
CA PRO A 73 15.86 17.64 -21.85
C PRO A 73 16.24 18.55 -20.67
N ARG A 74 16.73 19.74 -20.99
CA ARG A 74 17.06 20.83 -20.06
C ARG A 74 15.78 21.40 -19.42
N LEU A 75 15.77 21.49 -18.09
CA LEU A 75 14.74 22.19 -17.30
C LEU A 75 14.89 23.72 -17.47
N PRO A 76 13.80 24.48 -17.65
CA PRO A 76 13.84 25.94 -17.55
C PRO A 76 13.79 26.39 -16.09
N THR A 77 14.68 27.33 -15.81
CA THR A 77 14.90 28.09 -14.58
C THR A 77 13.64 28.84 -14.11
N LEU A 78 13.25 28.64 -12.84
CA LEU A 78 12.22 29.41 -12.14
C LEU A 78 12.64 30.88 -12.00
N TYR A 79 11.82 31.80 -12.53
CA TYR A 79 11.91 33.22 -12.21
C TYR A 79 11.25 33.50 -10.85
N ARG A 80 12.06 34.08 -9.98
CA ARG A 80 11.71 34.64 -8.67
C ARG A 80 11.09 36.03 -8.89
N THR A 81 9.80 36.20 -8.68
CA THR A 81 9.17 37.52 -8.70
C THR A 81 9.05 38.09 -7.28
N LYS A 82 9.57 39.31 -7.17
CA LYS A 82 9.74 40.16 -6.00
C LYS A 82 8.38 40.63 -5.46
N GLY A 83 8.27 40.74 -4.13
CA GLY A 83 7.10 41.26 -3.44
C GLY A 83 6.78 42.71 -3.78
N GLY A 84 5.50 43.03 -3.70
CA GLY A 84 4.95 44.38 -3.71
C GLY A 84 3.84 44.47 -2.67
N MET A 85 4.10 45.22 -1.59
CA MET A 85 3.10 45.71 -0.66
C MET A 85 2.23 46.73 -1.38
N GLY A 86 0.91 46.62 -1.25
CA GLY A 86 -0.05 47.55 -1.82
C GLY A 86 -1.35 47.55 -1.01
N SER A 87 -1.42 48.47 -0.06
CA SER A 87 -2.63 48.90 0.66
C SER A 87 -3.46 49.80 -0.26
N GLY A 88 -4.78 49.59 -0.34
CA GLY A 88 -5.68 50.51 -1.05
C GLY A 88 -7.14 50.05 -1.20
N GLY A 89 -7.99 50.55 -0.30
CA GLY A 89 -9.36 51.05 -0.52
C GLY A 89 -10.32 50.44 -1.56
N ILE A 90 -11.43 49.91 -1.04
CA ILE A 90 -12.86 50.18 -1.39
C ILE A 90 -13.18 50.49 -2.86
N SER A 91 -14.03 49.65 -3.48
CA SER A 91 -15.18 50.08 -4.29
C SER A 91 -16.14 48.91 -4.57
N THR A 92 -17.35 49.02 -4.02
CA THR A 92 -18.53 48.23 -4.35
C THR A 92 -19.03 48.62 -5.73
N ALA A 93 -18.86 47.75 -6.73
CA ALA A 93 -19.55 47.85 -8.01
C ALA A 93 -19.87 46.44 -8.51
N GLY A 94 -21.17 46.16 -8.59
CA GLY A 94 -21.70 44.91 -9.10
C GLY A 94 -21.28 44.71 -10.55
N ASN A 95 -20.61 43.60 -10.80
CA ASN A 95 -20.49 43.05 -12.14
C ASN A 95 -21.10 41.65 -12.13
N SER A 96 -22.39 41.62 -12.41
CA SER A 96 -23.17 40.44 -12.75
C SER A 96 -22.76 39.94 -14.14
N SER A 97 -21.47 39.65 -14.34
CA SER A 97 -21.01 38.94 -15.52
C SER A 97 -21.13 37.45 -15.24
N THR A 98 -22.32 36.93 -15.52
CA THR A 98 -22.52 35.62 -16.15
C THR A 98 -21.32 34.68 -16.04
N SER A 99 -21.32 33.89 -14.96
CA SER A 99 -20.60 32.63 -14.80
C SER A 99 -21.06 31.63 -15.87
N ALA A 100 -20.72 31.88 -17.13
CA ALA A 100 -21.01 31.02 -18.27
C ALA A 100 -19.80 30.12 -18.60
N ARG A 101 -19.19 29.51 -17.58
CA ARG A 101 -18.13 28.51 -17.78
C ARG A 101 -18.04 27.42 -16.69
N ALA A 102 -19.19 27.01 -16.14
CA ALA A 102 -19.28 25.92 -15.16
C ALA A 102 -20.38 24.90 -15.47
N ALA A 103 -20.91 24.86 -16.69
CA ALA A 103 -21.97 23.96 -17.09
C ALA A 103 -21.43 22.86 -18.03
N ASN A 104 -20.53 22.00 -17.53
CA ASN A 104 -20.37 20.63 -18.05
C ASN A 104 -19.51 19.73 -17.14
N ARG A 105 -19.66 19.83 -15.80
CA ARG A 105 -19.21 18.73 -14.95
C ARG A 105 -20.32 17.67 -15.01
N THR A 106 -20.14 16.73 -15.92
CA THR A 106 -20.70 15.37 -15.85
C THR A 106 -20.68 14.89 -14.40
N ASP A 107 -21.65 14.08 -13.99
CA ASP A 107 -21.78 13.49 -12.65
C ASP A 107 -20.54 12.67 -12.23
N VAL A 108 -19.43 13.35 -11.93
CA VAL A 108 -18.21 12.74 -11.42
C VAL A 108 -18.43 12.51 -9.94
N GLU A 109 -18.38 11.24 -9.53
CA GLU A 109 -18.41 10.82 -8.14
C GLU A 109 -17.41 11.67 -7.32
N PRO A 110 -17.73 12.10 -6.09
CA PRO A 110 -16.77 12.85 -5.29
C PRO A 110 -15.56 11.97 -4.92
N PRO A 111 -14.36 12.57 -4.76
CA PRO A 111 -13.21 11.85 -4.23
C PRO A 111 -13.49 11.23 -2.86
N ILE A 112 -12.96 10.02 -2.64
CA ILE A 112 -13.08 9.30 -1.38
C ILE A 112 -11.75 9.42 -0.66
N ALA A 113 -11.73 10.13 0.47
CA ALA A 113 -10.50 10.37 1.22
C ALA A 113 -10.71 10.28 2.73
N GLY A 114 -9.70 9.79 3.43
CA GLY A 114 -9.66 9.78 4.89
C GLY A 114 -8.70 8.74 5.44
N MET A 115 -8.95 8.33 6.68
CA MET A 115 -8.17 7.29 7.35
C MET A 115 -8.75 5.92 7.07
N TRP A 116 -7.96 5.01 6.53
CA TRP A 116 -8.32 3.64 6.26
C TRP A 116 -7.66 2.73 7.29
N LEU A 117 -8.48 1.90 7.94
CA LEU A 117 -8.06 1.02 9.02
C LEU A 117 -8.36 -0.43 8.66
N GLY A 118 -7.42 -1.33 8.89
CA GLY A 118 -7.59 -2.74 8.52
C GLY A 118 -6.38 -3.59 8.84
N GLU A 119 -6.19 -4.66 8.10
CA GLU A 119 -5.11 -5.63 8.28
C GLU A 119 -4.66 -6.23 6.94
N SER A 120 -3.40 -6.63 6.88
CA SER A 120 -2.81 -7.43 5.80
C SER A 120 -2.37 -8.78 6.35
N TRP A 121 -2.98 -9.85 5.86
CA TRP A 121 -2.70 -11.22 6.28
C TRP A 121 -1.76 -11.89 5.28
N PRO A 122 -0.72 -12.62 5.72
CA PRO A 122 0.10 -13.45 4.85
C PRO A 122 -0.72 -14.58 4.23
N SER A 123 -0.32 -15.05 3.04
CA SER A 123 -0.98 -16.19 2.40
C SER A 123 -0.84 -17.48 3.23
N PRO A 124 -1.83 -18.39 3.20
CA PRO A 124 -1.74 -19.67 3.91
C PRO A 124 -0.51 -20.50 3.53
N GLU A 125 -0.12 -20.45 2.26
CA GLU A 125 1.06 -21.15 1.73
C GLU A 125 2.35 -20.60 2.32
N LEU A 126 2.41 -19.29 2.53
CA LEU A 126 3.53 -18.62 3.17
C LEU A 126 3.60 -18.95 4.67
N LEU A 127 2.47 -18.91 5.37
CA LEU A 127 2.39 -19.29 6.80
C LEU A 127 2.71 -20.77 7.04
N ALA A 128 2.41 -21.65 6.09
CA ALA A 128 2.79 -23.06 6.15
C ALA A 128 4.33 -23.26 6.11
N ARG A 129 5.06 -22.31 5.51
CA ARG A 129 6.53 -22.32 5.45
C ARG A 129 7.15 -21.58 6.63
N ASP A 130 6.57 -20.43 6.98
CA ASP A 130 7.06 -19.58 8.06
C ASP A 130 5.88 -18.97 8.84
N PHE A 131 5.62 -19.54 10.02
CA PHE A 131 4.55 -19.10 10.91
C PHE A 131 4.91 -17.84 11.72
N THR A 132 6.13 -17.32 11.56
CA THR A 132 6.60 -16.12 12.29
C THR A 132 6.25 -14.82 11.59
N ILE A 133 5.81 -14.88 10.32
CA ILE A 133 5.43 -13.71 9.53
C ILE A 133 4.16 -13.10 10.13
N PRO A 134 4.19 -11.83 10.58
CA PRO A 134 3.06 -11.23 11.28
C PRO A 134 1.95 -10.77 10.32
N THR A 135 0.74 -10.68 10.86
CA THR A 135 -0.34 -9.88 10.27
C THR A 135 -0.04 -8.41 10.52
N ASN A 136 0.03 -7.62 9.44
CA ASN A 136 0.40 -6.21 9.52
C ASN A 136 -0.84 -5.30 9.61
N PRO A 137 -0.92 -4.37 10.57
CA PRO A 137 -2.05 -3.44 10.65
C PRO A 137 -2.03 -2.45 9.49
N ILE A 138 -3.19 -2.18 8.89
CA ILE A 138 -3.37 -1.10 7.91
C ILE A 138 -3.82 0.16 8.65
N ARG A 139 -3.05 1.23 8.50
CA ARG A 139 -3.41 2.60 8.90
C ARG A 139 -2.95 3.58 7.83
N TRP A 140 -3.83 3.86 6.87
CA TRP A 140 -3.49 4.67 5.70
C TRP A 140 -4.30 5.96 5.66
N SER A 141 -3.63 7.10 5.56
CA SER A 141 -4.26 8.32 5.07
C SER A 141 -4.25 8.24 3.55
N LEU A 142 -5.38 7.89 2.93
CA LEU A 142 -5.49 7.57 1.50
C LEU A 142 -6.66 8.33 0.86
N ALA A 143 -6.39 8.86 -0.33
CA ALA A 143 -7.37 9.49 -1.21
C ALA A 143 -7.48 8.72 -2.54
N LEU A 144 -8.72 8.51 -2.98
CA LEU A 144 -9.09 7.91 -4.26
C LEU A 144 -9.84 8.98 -5.08
N ASP A 145 -9.27 9.36 -6.21
CA ASP A 145 -9.84 10.33 -7.14
C ASP A 145 -10.50 9.62 -8.33
N PRO A 146 -11.85 9.59 -8.40
CA PRO A 146 -12.57 8.94 -9.50
C PRO A 146 -12.42 9.67 -10.83
N SER A 147 -11.87 10.90 -10.87
CA SER A 147 -11.71 11.66 -12.10
C SER A 147 -10.79 10.95 -13.11
N GLY A 148 -9.81 10.19 -12.62
CA GLY A 148 -8.86 9.45 -13.46
C GLY A 148 -8.03 10.32 -14.42
N VAL A 149 -8.08 11.65 -14.28
CA VAL A 149 -7.48 12.59 -15.24
C VAL A 149 -5.94 12.55 -15.20
N THR A 150 -5.38 12.08 -14.10
CA THR A 150 -3.94 12.00 -13.90
C THR A 150 -3.46 10.55 -13.87
N ALA A 151 -2.16 10.35 -14.14
CA ALA A 151 -1.52 9.04 -14.00
C ALA A 151 -1.54 8.49 -12.56
N VAL A 152 -1.91 9.31 -11.56
CA VAL A 152 -1.99 8.94 -10.14
C VAL A 152 -3.34 9.36 -9.60
N SER A 153 -4.31 8.45 -9.69
CA SER A 153 -5.66 8.65 -9.12
C SER A 153 -5.83 8.06 -7.73
N ALA A 154 -4.80 7.42 -7.17
CA ALA A 154 -4.79 6.99 -5.77
C ALA A 154 -3.46 7.36 -5.11
N PHE A 155 -3.52 8.07 -3.98
CA PHE A 155 -2.32 8.47 -3.25
C PHE A 155 -2.56 8.53 -1.75
N GLY A 156 -1.54 8.21 -0.97
CA GLY A 156 -1.64 8.23 0.47
C GLY A 156 -0.31 8.01 1.17
N ALA A 157 -0.38 7.87 2.48
CA ALA A 157 0.77 7.55 3.34
C ALA A 157 0.31 6.84 4.62
N GLY A 158 1.26 6.26 5.33
CA GLY A 158 1.01 5.68 6.64
C GLY A 158 2.32 5.43 7.40
N PHE A 159 2.18 4.78 8.56
CA PHE A 159 3.32 4.34 9.35
C PHE A 159 3.02 3.02 10.10
N PHE A 160 4.09 2.33 10.50
CA PHE A 160 4.06 1.19 11.42
C PHE A 160 4.85 1.54 12.67
N ASP A 161 4.36 1.17 13.85
CA ASP A 161 5.02 1.36 15.14
C ASP A 161 5.69 0.06 15.67
N ASP A 162 5.61 -1.03 14.91
CA ASP A 162 6.09 -2.37 15.26
C ASP A 162 7.10 -2.93 14.26
N SER A 163 7.90 -2.08 13.62
CA SER A 163 8.85 -2.52 12.60
C SER A 163 9.99 -3.36 13.16
N ALA A 164 9.74 -4.66 13.35
CA ALA A 164 10.75 -5.66 13.62
C ALA A 164 11.74 -5.80 12.45
N ASP A 165 11.37 -5.30 11.26
CA ASP A 165 12.12 -5.42 10.02
C ASP A 165 13.39 -4.55 9.97
N ILE A 166 13.43 -3.42 10.70
CA ILE A 166 14.58 -2.49 10.65
C ILE A 166 15.11 -2.24 12.07
N PRO A 167 16.24 -2.87 12.45
CA PRO A 167 16.85 -2.69 13.75
C PRO A 167 17.08 -1.20 14.10
N GLY A 168 16.62 -0.78 15.27
CA GLY A 168 16.81 0.57 15.79
C GLY A 168 15.82 1.62 15.27
N GLN A 169 14.86 1.25 14.41
CA GLN A 169 13.76 2.13 14.00
C GLN A 169 12.47 1.68 14.67
N ASN A 170 11.88 2.57 15.48
CA ASN A 170 10.60 2.30 16.14
C ASN A 170 9.41 2.59 15.23
N VAL A 171 9.60 3.43 14.21
CA VAL A 171 8.52 3.86 13.31
C VAL A 171 9.03 3.86 11.88
N LEU A 172 8.33 3.13 11.00
CA LEU A 172 8.58 3.17 9.56
C LEU A 172 7.47 3.92 8.84
N TRP A 173 7.86 4.95 8.11
CA TRP A 173 6.97 5.74 7.26
C TRP A 173 6.97 5.18 5.85
N PHE A 174 5.83 5.29 5.17
CA PHE A 174 5.72 4.90 3.78
C PHE A 174 4.70 5.77 3.04
N THR A 175 4.87 5.84 1.73
CA THR A 175 3.91 6.43 0.80
C THR A 175 3.19 5.34 0.01
N LEU A 176 1.96 5.63 -0.39
CA LEU A 176 1.15 4.83 -1.29
C LEU A 176 0.89 5.63 -2.56
N ARG A 177 1.12 5.02 -3.72
CA ARG A 177 0.89 5.66 -5.01
C ARG A 177 0.32 4.64 -5.99
N GLY A 178 -0.71 5.02 -6.74
CA GLY A 178 -1.20 4.20 -7.83
C GLY A 178 -2.46 4.76 -8.47
N THR A 179 -3.38 3.87 -8.82
CA THR A 179 -4.53 4.17 -9.67
C THR A 179 -5.82 3.65 -9.07
N PHE A 180 -6.90 4.40 -9.26
CA PHE A 180 -8.27 4.03 -8.99
C PHE A 180 -9.11 4.19 -10.26
N ASP A 181 -9.90 3.17 -10.59
CA ASP A 181 -10.91 3.18 -11.65
C ASP A 181 -12.30 3.17 -11.02
N ALA A 182 -13.05 4.26 -11.20
CA ALA A 182 -14.39 4.41 -10.63
C ALA A 182 -15.42 3.45 -11.24
N THR A 183 -15.22 3.01 -12.49
CA THR A 183 -16.16 2.13 -13.22
C THR A 183 -16.03 0.70 -12.74
N THR A 184 -14.81 0.17 -12.72
CA THR A 184 -14.53 -1.21 -12.28
C THR A 184 -14.37 -1.33 -10.77
N ARG A 185 -14.23 -0.19 -10.07
CA ARG A 185 -13.88 -0.06 -8.65
C ARG A 185 -12.51 -0.67 -8.31
N GLU A 186 -11.64 -0.88 -9.29
CA GLU A 186 -10.30 -1.43 -9.07
C GLU A 186 -9.36 -0.38 -8.46
N VAL A 187 -8.57 -0.82 -7.47
CA VAL A 187 -7.57 -0.02 -6.77
C VAL A 187 -6.22 -0.72 -6.91
N LYS A 188 -5.22 -0.01 -7.39
CA LYS A 188 -3.83 -0.49 -7.47
C LYS A 188 -2.95 0.49 -6.71
N LEU A 189 -2.15 0.00 -5.76
CA LEU A 189 -1.26 0.83 -4.96
C LEU A 189 0.12 0.21 -4.89
N THR A 190 1.15 1.02 -5.01
CA THR A 190 2.53 0.67 -4.70
C THR A 190 2.91 1.37 -3.40
N LYS A 191 3.26 0.57 -2.40
CA LYS A 191 3.82 1.04 -1.13
C LYS A 191 5.32 1.17 -1.26
N LYS A 192 5.84 2.35 -0.90
CA LYS A 192 7.26 2.62 -0.87
C LYS A 192 7.65 3.16 0.50
N TYR A 193 8.60 2.50 1.13
CA TYR A 193 9.11 2.94 2.43
C TYR A 193 9.98 4.19 2.29
N GLU A 194 9.81 5.13 3.22
CA GLU A 194 10.70 6.27 3.38
C GLU A 194 11.96 5.83 4.15
N ARG A 195 13.10 6.48 3.90
CA ARG A 195 14.39 6.10 4.50
C ARG A 195 14.31 6.12 6.04
N PRO A 196 14.96 5.16 6.73
CA PRO A 196 16.11 4.37 6.27
C PRO A 196 15.78 2.93 5.81
N ALA A 197 14.65 2.69 5.16
CA ALA A 197 14.40 1.39 4.53
C ALA A 197 15.42 1.05 3.42
N PRO A 198 15.77 -0.24 3.23
CA PRO A 198 16.57 -0.68 2.11
C PRO A 198 15.98 -0.19 0.78
N GLU A 199 16.81 0.40 -0.08
CA GLU A 199 16.33 0.94 -1.35
C GLU A 199 15.72 -0.18 -2.20
N GLY A 200 14.53 0.08 -2.77
CA GLY A 200 13.89 -0.81 -3.74
C GLY A 200 12.91 -1.84 -3.17
N ILE A 201 12.63 -1.84 -1.85
CA ILE A 201 11.53 -2.65 -1.33
C ILE A 201 10.21 -1.93 -1.60
N GLU A 202 9.47 -2.45 -2.57
CA GLU A 202 8.13 -2.01 -2.92
C GLU A 202 7.14 -3.15 -2.67
N VAL A 203 5.96 -2.81 -2.14
CA VAL A 203 4.86 -3.76 -1.96
C VAL A 203 3.71 -3.33 -2.84
N GLU A 204 3.27 -4.22 -3.71
CA GLU A 204 2.16 -3.98 -4.63
C GLU A 204 0.87 -4.47 -4.00
N TYR A 205 -0.18 -3.65 -4.05
CA TYR A 205 -1.53 -3.98 -3.61
C TYR A 205 -2.48 -3.91 -4.81
N LEU A 206 -3.30 -4.95 -4.96
CA LEU A 206 -4.35 -5.05 -5.97
C LEU A 206 -5.66 -5.35 -5.27
N GLY A 207 -6.62 -4.43 -5.34
CA GLY A 207 -7.88 -4.56 -4.62
C GLY A 207 -9.08 -3.98 -5.35
N LYS A 208 -10.23 -4.07 -4.70
CA LYS A 208 -11.50 -3.51 -5.15
C LYS A 208 -12.18 -2.75 -4.03
N LEU A 209 -12.77 -1.61 -4.40
CA LEU A 209 -13.58 -0.79 -3.51
C LEU A 209 -15.02 -1.31 -3.48
N HIS A 210 -15.51 -1.63 -2.29
CA HIS A 210 -16.89 -2.01 -1.99
C HIS A 210 -17.56 -0.85 -1.24
N ALA A 211 -18.58 -0.25 -1.84
CA ALA A 211 -19.29 0.90 -1.25
C ALA A 211 -20.81 0.88 -1.48
N LEU A 212 -21.39 -0.25 -1.92
CA LEU A 212 -22.75 -0.26 -2.47
C LEU A 212 -23.85 0.10 -1.46
N ASN A 213 -23.66 -0.13 -0.15
CA ASN A 213 -24.66 0.18 0.89
C ASN A 213 -24.05 0.36 2.30
N GLY A 214 -22.79 0.78 2.40
CA GLY A 214 -22.10 0.81 3.68
C GLY A 214 -20.82 1.60 3.71
N LYS A 215 -20.10 1.47 4.81
CA LYS A 215 -18.78 2.06 5.01
C LYS A 215 -17.84 1.59 3.89
N PRO A 216 -17.18 2.52 3.16
CA PRO A 216 -16.28 2.13 2.09
C PRO A 216 -15.20 1.16 2.58
N GLU A 217 -15.05 0.04 1.88
CA GLU A 217 -14.09 -1.01 2.19
C GLU A 217 -13.24 -1.33 0.95
N ILE A 218 -11.93 -1.47 1.11
CA ILE A 218 -11.05 -1.98 0.07
C ILE A 218 -10.60 -3.37 0.50
N THR A 219 -10.80 -4.37 -0.36
CA THR A 219 -10.28 -5.73 -0.15
C THR A 219 -9.43 -6.16 -1.34
N GLY A 220 -8.45 -7.03 -1.12
CA GLY A 220 -7.58 -7.47 -2.20
C GLY A 220 -6.42 -8.35 -1.78
N THR A 221 -5.41 -8.39 -2.65
CA THR A 221 -4.14 -9.08 -2.44
C THR A 221 -2.98 -8.10 -2.41
N TRP A 222 -1.89 -8.53 -1.80
CA TRP A 222 -0.63 -7.80 -1.79
C TRP A 222 0.54 -8.72 -2.10
N VAL A 223 1.59 -8.18 -2.70
CA VAL A 223 2.81 -8.90 -3.08
C VAL A 223 4.03 -8.05 -2.77
N ASN A 224 5.00 -8.64 -2.07
CA ASN A 224 6.34 -8.11 -1.88
C ASN A 224 7.32 -9.06 -2.61
N ALA A 225 7.57 -8.78 -3.88
CA ALA A 225 8.40 -9.62 -4.74
C ALA A 225 9.83 -9.77 -4.19
N SER A 226 10.39 -8.69 -3.64
CA SER A 226 11.73 -8.66 -3.06
C SER A 226 11.84 -9.52 -1.79
N GLY A 227 10.77 -9.57 -0.99
CA GLY A 227 10.69 -10.40 0.21
C GLY A 227 10.18 -11.82 -0.03
N GLY A 228 9.72 -12.14 -1.25
CA GLY A 228 9.09 -13.43 -1.56
C GLY A 228 7.84 -13.71 -0.72
N SER A 229 7.13 -12.66 -0.31
CA SER A 229 5.95 -12.75 0.56
C SER A 229 4.73 -12.15 -0.12
N ASP A 230 3.56 -12.72 0.11
CA ASP A 230 2.29 -12.28 -0.45
C ASP A 230 1.15 -12.58 0.53
N GLY A 231 -0.04 -12.07 0.20
CA GLY A 231 -1.23 -12.37 0.98
C GLY A 231 -2.46 -11.57 0.59
N THR A 232 -3.38 -11.43 1.53
CA THR A 232 -4.64 -10.70 1.37
C THR A 232 -4.70 -9.50 2.31
N PHE A 233 -5.58 -8.55 2.01
CA PHE A 233 -5.84 -7.43 2.91
C PHE A 233 -7.31 -6.99 2.84
N SER A 234 -7.75 -6.34 3.91
CA SER A 234 -9.00 -5.58 3.95
C SER A 234 -8.79 -4.34 4.81
N CYS A 235 -9.34 -3.21 4.38
CA CYS A 235 -9.40 -2.00 5.17
C CYS A 235 -10.68 -1.20 4.92
N VAL A 236 -11.16 -0.52 5.96
CA VAL A 236 -12.38 0.29 5.95
C VAL A 236 -12.06 1.76 6.20
N LEU A 237 -12.75 2.65 5.50
CA LEU A 237 -12.63 4.09 5.68
C LEU A 237 -13.22 4.50 7.04
N GLN A 238 -12.39 4.83 8.02
CA GLN A 238 -12.80 5.36 9.31
C GLN A 238 -13.74 6.54 9.14
N GLU A 239 -14.92 6.45 9.74
CA GLU A 239 -15.84 7.58 9.80
C GLU A 239 -15.20 8.68 10.62
N GLY A 240 -15.24 9.90 10.11
CA GLY A 240 -14.86 11.06 10.91
C GLY A 240 -15.70 11.10 12.18
N PRO A 241 -15.21 11.73 13.27
CA PRO A 241 -16.06 11.96 14.43
C PRO A 241 -17.36 12.60 13.95
N PRO A 242 -18.53 12.21 14.51
CA PRO A 242 -19.79 12.81 14.13
C PRO A 242 -19.59 14.32 14.21
N ARG A 243 -19.81 15.02 13.10
CA ARG A 243 -19.70 16.48 13.07
C ARG A 243 -20.70 16.97 14.11
N GLY A 244 -20.21 17.36 15.27
CA GLY A 244 -21.07 17.83 16.36
C GLY A 244 -21.93 18.94 15.79
N GLY A 245 -23.24 18.71 15.73
CA GLY A 245 -24.20 19.72 15.30
C GLY A 245 -24.13 20.85 16.31
N GLY A 246 -23.43 21.93 15.94
CA GLY A 246 -23.46 23.21 16.63
C GLY A 246 -24.70 24.01 16.23
#